data_AF-A0A3M1VL33-F1
#
_entry.id   AF-A0A3M1VL33-F1
#
_cell.length_a   1.000
_cell.length_b   1.000
_cell.length_c   1.000
_cell.angle_alpha   90.00
_cell.angle_beta   90.00
_cell.angle_gamma   90.00
#
_symmetry.space_group_name_H-M   'P 1'
#
loop_
_entity.id
_entity.type
_entity.pdbx_description
1 polymer ?
#
loop_
_entity_poly.entity_id
_entity_poly.type
_entity_poly.pdbx_seq_one_letter_code
_entity_poly.pdbx_strand_id
1 'polypeptide(L)'
;MSYEFRKKFTLAVIIIIALALCYRAVLIYQSSVGRGSELSVVQYLFFVPVWVAVVYALWPVERILRLILLTVLCFAGLAGFIAFRIDVSGDSSFVVSRLSDDDLESSSRILRNRIRELTKVYGKVGISRYYDAIVSVKEANEFFKNNPETPAVVWGSKRWINITVRGVRSLRFDEFKLAGIKGKLPFFWINTVPAVGLSFKPELGTARYLAALFAALATPIEGSSLKELALREQNLKAAASLRETWTSFEHRGYALWLLGNQYVVEAFSQNPPEISGLDCGINSYIKAGKYLRVQDNPEFYAAIKNNLAISYYLKSVLTSQKGLLKLARENFLLAARAGWVTNPYKFKFVAPQIAAGNLKKLMRIKKKKRKENLAE
;
A
#
# COMPACT_ATOMS: atom_id res chain seq x y z
N MET A 1 -33.93 -1.01 -59.02
CA MET A 1 -33.15 -0.52 -57.85
C MET A 1 -31.80 -0.01 -58.35
N SER A 2 -31.55 1.30 -58.26
CA SER A 2 -30.36 1.93 -58.84
C SER A 2 -29.07 1.46 -58.15
N TYR A 3 -27.95 1.49 -58.87
CA TYR A 3 -26.63 1.17 -58.35
C TYR A 3 -26.28 2.03 -57.11
N GLU A 4 -26.64 3.31 -57.16
CA GLU A 4 -26.61 4.28 -56.06
C GLU A 4 -27.32 3.77 -54.79
N PHE A 5 -28.54 3.24 -54.95
CA PHE A 5 -29.33 2.72 -53.83
C PHE A 5 -28.68 1.47 -53.23
N ARG A 6 -28.17 0.54 -54.05
CA ARG A 6 -27.48 -0.66 -53.56
C ARG A 6 -26.24 -0.29 -52.75
N LYS A 7 -25.45 0.68 -53.21
CA LYS A 7 -24.25 1.15 -52.51
C LYS A 7 -24.58 1.77 -51.15
N LYS A 8 -25.59 2.65 -51.10
CA LYS A 8 -26.06 3.29 -49.86
C LYS A 8 -26.65 2.26 -48.88
N PHE A 9 -27.44 1.32 -49.38
CA PHE A 9 -28.02 0.24 -48.57
C PHE A 9 -26.95 -0.68 -47.99
N THR A 10 -25.98 -1.13 -48.79
CA THR A 10 -24.87 -1.96 -48.32
C THR A 10 -24.04 -1.24 -47.26
N LEU A 11 -23.76 0.06 -47.46
CA LEU A 11 -23.02 0.86 -46.47
C LEU A 11 -23.79 0.98 -45.14
N ALA A 12 -25.10 1.25 -45.19
CA ALA A 12 -25.93 1.34 -43.99
C ALA A 12 -25.97 0.01 -43.21
N VAL A 13 -26.09 -1.13 -43.91
CA VAL A 13 -26.04 -2.46 -43.29
C VAL A 13 -24.70 -2.71 -42.62
N ILE A 14 -23.58 -2.36 -43.26
CA ILE A 14 -22.23 -2.50 -42.69
C ILE A 14 -22.10 -1.67 -41.40
N ILE A 15 -22.59 -0.43 -41.41
CA ILE A 15 -22.54 0.45 -40.23
C ILE A 15 -23.36 -0.14 -39.07
N ILE A 16 -24.57 -0.64 -39.34
CA ILE A 16 -25.43 -1.25 -38.31
C ILE A 16 -24.75 -2.49 -37.71
N ILE A 17 -24.16 -3.36 -38.54
CA ILE A 17 -23.42 -4.54 -38.08
C ILE A 17 -22.22 -4.13 -37.22
N ALA A 18 -21.45 -3.12 -37.65
CA ALA A 18 -20.31 -2.63 -36.88
C ALA A 18 -20.74 -2.08 -35.51
N LEU A 19 -21.80 -1.28 -35.46
CA LEU A 19 -22.35 -0.75 -34.21
C LEU A 19 -22.85 -1.85 -33.28
N ALA A 20 -23.54 -2.86 -33.81
CA ALA A 20 -24.02 -4.00 -33.04
C ALA A 20 -22.87 -4.83 -32.46
N LEU A 21 -21.78 -5.03 -33.22
CA LEU A 21 -20.58 -5.72 -32.76
C LEU A 21 -19.81 -4.91 -31.71
N CYS A 22 -19.70 -3.58 -31.88
CA CYS A 22 -19.12 -2.70 -30.86
C CYS A 22 -19.92 -2.76 -29.56
N TYR A 23 -21.26 -2.69 -29.63
CA TYR A 23 -22.12 -2.81 -28.47
C TYR A 23 -21.97 -4.16 -27.75
N ARG A 24 -21.94 -5.27 -28.51
CA ARG A 24 -21.67 -6.61 -27.97
C ARG A 24 -20.28 -6.70 -27.31
N ALA A 25 -19.25 -6.11 -27.91
CA ALA A 25 -17.91 -6.08 -27.34
C ALA A 25 -17.86 -5.29 -26.03
N VAL A 26 -18.59 -4.17 -25.92
CA VAL A 26 -18.74 -3.42 -24.66
C VAL A 26 -19.44 -4.27 -23.59
N LEU A 27 -20.52 -4.97 -23.93
CA LEU A 27 -21.22 -5.87 -23.00
C LEU A 27 -20.34 -7.04 -22.54
N ILE A 28 -19.59 -7.64 -23.47
CA ILE A 28 -18.62 -8.71 -23.16
C ILE A 28 -17.54 -8.14 -22.25
N TYR A 29 -16.99 -6.96 -22.53
CA TYR A 29 -16.03 -6.30 -21.64
C TYR A 29 -16.61 -6.09 -20.25
N GLN A 30 -17.80 -5.50 -20.12
CA GLN A 30 -18.43 -5.26 -18.82
C GLN A 30 -18.65 -6.56 -18.04
N SER A 31 -19.10 -7.63 -18.71
CA SER A 31 -19.24 -8.96 -18.12
C SER A 31 -17.89 -9.57 -17.70
N SER A 32 -16.86 -9.37 -18.53
CA SER A 32 -15.52 -9.94 -18.32
C SER A 32 -14.77 -9.21 -17.21
N VAL A 33 -14.90 -7.88 -17.11
CA VAL A 33 -14.42 -7.08 -15.97
C VAL A 33 -15.12 -7.50 -14.68
N GLY A 34 -16.43 -7.75 -14.72
CA GLY A 34 -17.17 -8.32 -13.58
C GLY A 34 -16.60 -9.68 -13.12
N ARG A 35 -16.02 -10.44 -14.04
CA ARG A 35 -15.33 -11.73 -13.80
C ARG A 35 -13.82 -11.61 -13.59
N GLY A 36 -13.27 -10.39 -13.54
CA GLY A 36 -11.85 -10.15 -13.28
C GLY A 36 -10.92 -10.33 -14.49
N SER A 37 -11.45 -10.32 -15.73
CA SER A 37 -10.60 -10.25 -16.92
C SER A 37 -9.87 -8.91 -16.97
N GLU A 38 -8.56 -8.94 -17.20
CA GLU A 38 -7.72 -7.74 -17.30
C GLU A 38 -7.56 -7.24 -18.74
N LEU A 39 -8.42 -7.73 -19.66
CA LEU A 39 -8.42 -7.22 -21.01
C LEU A 39 -9.14 -5.86 -21.02
N SER A 40 -8.47 -4.81 -21.52
CA SER A 40 -9.07 -3.48 -21.61
C SER A 40 -10.26 -3.48 -22.58
N VAL A 41 -11.23 -2.57 -22.43
CA VAL A 41 -12.38 -2.40 -23.36
C VAL A 41 -11.87 -2.37 -24.80
N VAL A 42 -10.74 -1.69 -24.96
CA VAL A 42 -10.04 -1.45 -26.20
C VAL A 42 -9.61 -2.78 -26.85
N GLN A 43 -9.11 -3.76 -26.09
CA GLN A 43 -8.74 -5.09 -26.62
C GLN A 43 -9.97 -5.89 -27.10
N TYR A 44 -11.09 -5.83 -26.39
CA TYR A 44 -12.33 -6.48 -26.83
C TYR A 44 -12.93 -5.81 -28.07
N LEU A 45 -12.91 -4.48 -28.11
CA LEU A 45 -13.30 -3.71 -29.29
C LEU A 45 -12.37 -3.98 -30.48
N PHE A 46 -11.12 -4.39 -30.26
CA PHE A 46 -10.17 -4.70 -31.33
C PHE A 46 -10.31 -6.10 -31.94
N PHE A 47 -10.82 -7.08 -31.21
CA PHE A 47 -11.08 -8.41 -31.79
C PHE A 47 -12.09 -8.36 -32.94
N VAL A 48 -13.04 -7.43 -32.89
CA VAL A 48 -14.10 -7.28 -33.89
C VAL A 48 -13.55 -6.80 -35.25
N PRO A 49 -12.79 -5.68 -35.36
CA PRO A 49 -12.12 -5.27 -36.59
C PRO A 49 -11.14 -6.31 -37.12
N VAL A 50 -10.41 -7.02 -36.25
CA VAL A 50 -9.50 -8.11 -36.66
C VAL A 50 -10.28 -9.24 -37.34
N TRP A 51 -11.39 -9.68 -36.73
CA TRP A 51 -12.25 -10.70 -37.33
C TRP A 51 -12.91 -10.24 -38.64
N VAL A 52 -13.45 -9.02 -38.67
CA VAL A 52 -14.03 -8.44 -39.89
C VAL A 52 -12.98 -8.35 -40.98
N ALA A 53 -11.76 -7.93 -40.65
CA ALA A 53 -10.66 -7.82 -41.60
C ALA A 53 -10.16 -9.17 -42.10
N VAL A 54 -10.09 -10.21 -41.25
CA VAL A 54 -9.77 -11.58 -41.66
C VAL A 54 -10.83 -12.10 -42.64
N VAL A 55 -12.11 -11.93 -42.32
CA VAL A 55 -13.23 -12.33 -43.19
C VAL A 55 -13.20 -11.56 -44.52
N TYR A 56 -12.86 -10.27 -44.49
CA TYR A 56 -12.82 -9.42 -45.68
C TYR A 56 -11.55 -9.64 -46.54
N ALA A 57 -10.42 -9.98 -45.93
CA ALA A 57 -9.18 -10.32 -46.64
C ALA A 57 -9.32 -11.63 -47.44
N LEU A 58 -10.16 -12.55 -46.97
CA LEU A 58 -10.54 -13.77 -47.67
C LEU A 58 -11.56 -13.50 -48.81
N TRP A 59 -12.13 -12.30 -48.90
CA TRP A 59 -13.07 -11.91 -49.95
C TRP A 59 -12.32 -11.28 -51.15
N PRO A 60 -12.74 -11.54 -52.41
CA PRO A 60 -12.08 -10.99 -53.60
C PRO A 60 -12.46 -9.51 -53.78
N VAL A 61 -11.77 -8.63 -53.07
CA VAL A 61 -11.95 -7.16 -53.14
C VAL A 61 -10.68 -6.48 -53.65
N GLU A 62 -10.83 -5.35 -54.33
CA GLU A 62 -9.78 -4.56 -54.96
C GLU A 62 -8.59 -4.24 -54.03
N ARG A 63 -7.37 -4.26 -54.58
CA ARG A 63 -6.09 -4.17 -53.84
C ARG A 63 -5.98 -2.96 -52.90
N ILE A 64 -6.54 -1.81 -53.26
CA ILE A 64 -6.42 -0.57 -52.48
C ILE A 64 -7.17 -0.69 -51.15
N LEU A 65 -8.34 -1.33 -51.14
CA LEU A 65 -9.13 -1.50 -49.94
C LEU A 65 -8.44 -2.43 -48.92
N ARG A 66 -7.72 -3.45 -49.41
CA ARG A 66 -6.91 -4.34 -48.57
C ARG A 66 -5.81 -3.59 -47.81
N LEU A 67 -5.14 -2.64 -48.46
CA LEU A 67 -4.03 -1.89 -47.86
C LEU A 67 -4.49 -0.95 -46.74
N ILE A 68 -5.63 -0.28 -46.94
CA ILE A 68 -6.27 0.58 -45.93
C ILE A 68 -6.66 -0.26 -44.70
N LEU A 69 -7.28 -1.42 -44.92
CA LEU A 69 -7.69 -2.32 -43.85
C LEU A 69 -6.51 -2.85 -43.03
N LEU A 70 -5.42 -3.23 -43.70
CA LEU A 70 -4.20 -3.71 -43.05
C LEU A 70 -3.53 -2.59 -42.21
N THR A 71 -3.57 -1.35 -42.70
CA THR A 71 -3.07 -0.19 -41.96
C THR A 71 -3.91 0.09 -40.71
N VAL A 72 -5.25 0.02 -40.83
CA VAL A 72 -6.17 0.16 -39.69
C VAL A 72 -5.94 -0.95 -38.67
N LEU A 73 -5.70 -2.19 -39.10
CA LEU A 73 -5.34 -3.31 -38.23
C LEU A 73 -4.01 -3.10 -37.49
N CYS A 74 -2.98 -2.63 -38.18
CA CYS A 74 -1.69 -2.34 -37.56
C CYS A 74 -1.83 -1.21 -36.53
N PHE A 75 -2.56 -0.14 -36.84
CA PHE A 75 -2.79 0.97 -35.91
C PHE A 75 -3.65 0.54 -34.72
N ALA A 76 -4.65 -0.31 -34.97
CA ALA A 76 -5.47 -0.95 -33.95
C ALA A 76 -4.64 -1.84 -33.01
N GLY A 77 -3.78 -2.69 -33.57
CA GLY A 77 -2.86 -3.52 -32.79
C GLY A 77 -1.90 -2.68 -31.95
N LEU A 78 -1.35 -1.60 -32.52
CA LEU A 78 -0.47 -0.67 -31.83
C LEU A 78 -1.21 0.06 -30.69
N ALA A 79 -2.42 0.57 -30.96
CA ALA A 79 -3.25 1.23 -29.96
C ALA A 79 -3.71 0.27 -28.85
N GLY A 80 -4.01 -0.99 -29.18
CA GLY A 80 -4.32 -2.04 -28.19
C GLY A 80 -3.13 -2.38 -27.31
N PHE A 81 -1.92 -2.41 -27.88
CA PHE A 81 -0.68 -2.58 -27.13
C PHE A 81 -0.36 -1.38 -26.23
N ILE A 82 -0.62 -0.16 -26.69
CA ILE A 82 -0.46 1.06 -25.90
C ILE A 82 -1.50 1.11 -24.77
N ALA A 83 -2.76 0.76 -25.05
CA ALA A 83 -3.83 0.71 -24.04
C ALA A 83 -3.56 -0.32 -22.94
N PHE A 84 -2.86 -1.42 -23.24
CA PHE A 84 -2.40 -2.38 -22.23
C PHE A 84 -1.48 -1.74 -21.18
N ARG A 85 -0.73 -0.68 -21.54
CA ARG A 85 0.15 0.04 -20.61
C ARG A 85 -0.55 1.09 -19.73
N ILE A 86 -1.79 1.50 -20.04
CA ILE A 86 -2.38 2.74 -19.47
C ILE A 86 -3.26 2.50 -18.22
N ASP A 87 -3.40 1.26 -17.72
CA ASP A 87 -4.35 0.94 -16.62
C ASP A 87 -3.86 1.30 -15.19
N VAL A 88 -3.23 2.47 -15.02
CA VAL A 88 -2.78 3.01 -13.72
C VAL A 88 -3.48 4.32 -13.35
N SER A 89 -4.18 4.97 -14.28
CA SER A 89 -4.78 6.29 -14.04
C SER A 89 -6.26 6.18 -13.65
N GLY A 90 -6.57 6.24 -12.36
CA GLY A 90 -7.97 6.39 -11.94
C GLY A 90 -8.16 6.65 -10.45
N ASP A 91 -7.74 5.71 -9.60
CA ASP A 91 -8.00 5.78 -8.16
C ASP A 91 -6.75 5.39 -7.35
N SER A 92 -6.67 5.85 -6.10
CA SER A 92 -5.62 5.51 -5.12
C SER A 92 -5.57 4.00 -4.89
N SER A 93 -4.89 3.31 -5.78
CA SER A 93 -4.85 1.86 -5.87
C SER A 93 -3.53 1.36 -5.33
N PHE A 94 -3.58 0.27 -4.58
CA PHE A 94 -2.38 -0.43 -4.12
C PHE A 94 -1.78 -1.18 -5.30
N VAL A 95 -0.47 -1.19 -5.39
CA VAL A 95 0.22 -1.75 -6.55
C VAL A 95 0.92 -3.05 -6.20
N VAL A 96 0.74 -4.05 -7.05
CA VAL A 96 1.54 -5.28 -7.03
C VAL A 96 2.45 -5.27 -8.25
N SER A 97 3.75 -5.13 -8.02
CA SER A 97 4.78 -5.19 -9.06
C SER A 97 5.04 -6.63 -9.51
N ARG A 98 5.61 -6.79 -10.71
CA ARG A 98 6.12 -8.08 -11.17
C ARG A 98 7.17 -8.59 -10.19
N LEU A 99 7.06 -9.85 -9.78
CA LEU A 99 8.09 -10.46 -8.94
C LEU A 99 9.35 -10.70 -9.80
N SER A 100 10.51 -10.44 -9.23
CA SER A 100 11.81 -10.48 -9.92
C SER A 100 12.17 -11.82 -10.56
N ASP A 101 11.63 -12.92 -10.04
CA ASP A 101 11.80 -14.31 -10.51
C ASP A 101 10.50 -14.88 -11.13
N ASP A 102 9.60 -14.01 -11.59
CA ASP A 102 8.33 -14.34 -12.22
C ASP A 102 8.24 -13.76 -13.64
N ASP A 103 9.10 -14.27 -14.53
CA ASP A 103 9.18 -13.79 -15.92
C ASP A 103 7.86 -13.87 -16.68
N LEU A 104 7.06 -14.90 -16.40
CA LEU A 104 5.72 -15.10 -16.98
C LEU A 104 4.60 -14.38 -16.21
N GLU A 105 4.94 -13.67 -15.13
CA GLU A 105 4.01 -12.94 -14.25
C GLU A 105 2.88 -13.80 -13.66
N SER A 106 3.04 -15.12 -13.73
CA SER A 106 2.04 -16.08 -13.31
C SER A 106 1.69 -15.90 -11.84
N SER A 107 2.69 -15.76 -10.98
CA SER A 107 2.56 -15.74 -9.53
C SER A 107 2.13 -14.37 -9.02
N SER A 108 2.71 -13.31 -9.58
CA SER A 108 2.31 -11.92 -9.32
C SER A 108 0.86 -11.66 -9.73
N ARG A 109 0.43 -12.18 -10.90
CA ARG A 109 -0.97 -12.11 -11.34
C ARG A 109 -1.91 -12.87 -10.42
N ILE A 110 -1.59 -14.11 -10.05
CA ILE A 110 -2.43 -14.89 -9.13
C ILE A 110 -2.54 -14.18 -7.77
N LEU A 111 -1.42 -13.70 -7.21
CA LEU A 111 -1.40 -12.96 -5.96
C LEU A 111 -2.29 -11.71 -6.05
N ARG A 112 -2.12 -10.88 -7.09
CA ARG A 112 -2.93 -9.68 -7.32
C ARG A 112 -4.42 -10.01 -7.38
N ASN A 113 -4.80 -11.01 -8.17
CA ASN A 113 -6.20 -11.39 -8.34
C ASN A 113 -6.81 -11.87 -7.02
N ARG A 114 -6.07 -12.68 -6.24
CA ARG A 114 -6.51 -13.11 -4.91
C ARG A 114 -6.67 -11.94 -3.95
N ILE A 115 -5.74 -10.99 -3.94
CA ILE A 115 -5.87 -9.78 -3.11
C ILE A 115 -7.14 -9.03 -3.52
N ARG A 116 -7.36 -8.80 -4.83
CA ARG A 116 -8.53 -8.10 -5.37
C ARG A 116 -9.85 -8.79 -5.02
N GLU A 117 -9.91 -10.11 -5.04
CA GLU A 117 -11.09 -10.86 -4.61
C GLU A 117 -11.34 -10.72 -3.12
N LEU A 118 -10.28 -10.86 -2.31
CA LEU A 118 -10.37 -10.78 -0.86
C LEU A 118 -10.68 -9.36 -0.36
N THR A 119 -10.19 -8.31 -1.03
CA THR A 119 -10.53 -6.93 -0.66
C THR A 119 -12.02 -6.66 -0.81
N LYS A 120 -12.75 -7.30 -1.73
CA LYS A 120 -14.22 -7.19 -1.81
C LYS A 120 -14.92 -7.50 -0.47
N VAL A 121 -14.30 -8.34 0.37
CA VAL A 121 -14.79 -8.68 1.73
C VAL A 121 -14.38 -7.62 2.76
N TYR A 122 -13.17 -7.07 2.67
CA TYR A 122 -12.60 -6.15 3.65
C TYR A 122 -12.90 -4.65 3.38
N GLY A 123 -13.28 -4.29 2.15
CA GLY A 123 -13.53 -2.93 1.69
C GLY A 123 -13.14 -2.73 0.21
N LYS A 124 -13.84 -1.87 -0.52
CA LYS A 124 -13.54 -1.60 -1.94
C LYS A 124 -12.19 -0.88 -2.09
N VAL A 125 -11.12 -1.67 -2.23
CA VAL A 125 -9.76 -1.19 -2.46
C VAL A 125 -9.31 -1.57 -3.87
N GLY A 126 -8.88 -0.57 -4.64
CA GLY A 126 -8.30 -0.77 -5.96
C GLY A 126 -6.94 -1.46 -5.86
N ILE A 127 -6.75 -2.54 -6.61
CA ILE A 127 -5.46 -3.24 -6.74
C ILE A 127 -5.00 -3.19 -8.20
N SER A 128 -3.89 -2.52 -8.44
CA SER A 128 -3.32 -2.26 -9.75
C SER A 128 -2.03 -3.04 -9.96
N ARG A 129 -1.67 -3.20 -11.24
CA ARG A 129 -0.47 -3.90 -11.68
C ARG A 129 0.65 -2.89 -11.95
N TYR A 130 1.88 -3.27 -11.63
CA TYR A 130 3.06 -2.62 -12.17
C TYR A 130 3.92 -3.63 -12.93
N TYR A 131 4.23 -3.32 -14.18
CA TYR A 131 4.86 -4.23 -15.14
C TYR A 131 6.34 -4.48 -14.83
N ASP A 132 7.03 -3.46 -14.33
CA ASP A 132 8.44 -3.59 -14.00
C ASP A 132 8.59 -4.29 -12.64
N ALA A 133 9.68 -5.05 -12.52
CA ALA A 133 10.05 -5.64 -11.25
C ALA A 133 10.75 -4.59 -10.40
N ILE A 134 10.28 -4.40 -9.17
CA ILE A 134 10.96 -3.59 -8.16
C ILE A 134 11.78 -4.55 -7.31
N VAL A 135 13.09 -4.33 -7.21
CA VAL A 135 14.01 -5.21 -6.48
C VAL A 135 14.62 -4.55 -5.25
N SER A 136 14.38 -3.26 -5.04
CA SER A 136 14.94 -2.51 -3.93
C SER A 136 14.02 -1.42 -3.36
N VAL A 137 14.26 -1.04 -2.10
CA VAL A 137 13.58 0.11 -1.46
C VAL A 137 13.87 1.41 -2.21
N LYS A 138 15.04 1.54 -2.83
CA LYS A 138 15.41 2.71 -3.64
C LYS A 138 14.48 2.84 -4.85
N GLU A 139 14.29 1.76 -5.60
CA GLU A 139 13.35 1.70 -6.74
C GLU A 139 11.91 1.89 -6.29
N ALA A 140 11.49 1.32 -5.15
CA ALA A 140 10.16 1.56 -4.60
C ALA A 140 9.93 3.06 -4.30
N ASN A 141 10.93 3.75 -3.75
CA ASN A 141 10.84 5.20 -3.52
C ASN A 141 10.82 6.00 -4.82
N GLU A 142 11.55 5.58 -5.86
CA GLU A 142 11.49 6.19 -7.19
C GLU A 142 10.13 5.98 -7.84
N PHE A 143 9.56 4.78 -7.71
CA PHE A 143 8.20 4.48 -8.11
C PHE A 143 7.19 5.45 -7.49
N PHE A 144 7.29 5.74 -6.17
CA PHE A 144 6.39 6.71 -5.52
C PHE A 144 6.61 8.16 -5.96
N LYS A 145 7.80 8.54 -6.44
CA LYS A 145 8.00 9.88 -7.02
C LYS A 145 7.22 10.03 -8.32
N ASN A 146 7.17 8.98 -9.13
CA ASN A 146 6.46 8.96 -10.41
C ASN A 146 4.95 8.67 -10.25
N ASN A 147 4.56 8.00 -9.17
CA ASN A 147 3.19 7.60 -8.87
C ASN A 147 2.79 8.12 -7.48
N PRO A 148 2.65 9.45 -7.31
CA PRO A 148 2.39 10.03 -6.01
C PRO A 148 1.10 9.47 -5.41
N GLU A 149 0.03 9.20 -6.18
CA GLU A 149 -1.25 8.76 -5.62
C GLU A 149 -1.26 7.31 -5.07
N THR A 150 -0.22 6.51 -5.32
CA THR A 150 -0.17 5.13 -4.85
C THR A 150 0.17 5.07 -3.35
N PRO A 151 -0.71 4.51 -2.49
CA PRO A 151 -0.46 4.47 -1.05
C PRO A 151 0.62 3.45 -0.65
N ALA A 152 0.69 2.30 -1.33
CA ALA A 152 1.73 1.29 -1.08
C ALA A 152 1.98 0.40 -2.31
N VAL A 153 3.15 -0.22 -2.33
CA VAL A 153 3.58 -1.16 -3.37
C VAL A 153 4.11 -2.46 -2.76
N VAL A 154 3.73 -3.58 -3.37
CA VAL A 154 4.24 -4.93 -3.09
C VAL A 154 5.23 -5.32 -4.17
N TRP A 155 6.39 -5.80 -3.74
CA TRP A 155 7.52 -6.15 -4.63
C TRP A 155 8.37 -7.28 -4.07
N GLY A 156 9.34 -7.80 -4.81
CA GLY A 156 10.25 -8.86 -4.35
C GLY A 156 10.32 -10.07 -5.27
N SER A 157 10.19 -11.28 -4.72
CA SER A 157 10.36 -12.57 -5.39
C SER A 157 9.27 -13.57 -4.98
N LYS A 158 9.21 -14.73 -5.65
CA LYS A 158 8.31 -15.87 -5.31
C LYS A 158 8.64 -16.52 -3.97
N ARG A 159 9.79 -16.22 -3.38
CA ARG A 159 10.15 -16.66 -2.02
C ARG A 159 9.76 -15.61 -0.99
N TRP A 160 10.06 -14.36 -1.27
CA TRP A 160 9.97 -13.27 -0.31
C TRP A 160 9.50 -11.99 -0.98
N ILE A 161 8.43 -11.42 -0.45
CA ILE A 161 7.88 -10.13 -0.88
C ILE A 161 8.12 -9.08 0.20
N ASN A 162 8.14 -7.83 -0.23
CA ASN A 162 8.28 -6.66 0.61
C ASN A 162 7.09 -5.73 0.35
N ILE A 163 6.69 -5.02 1.40
CA ILE A 163 5.64 -4.02 1.37
C ILE A 163 6.29 -2.68 1.70
N THR A 164 6.21 -1.73 0.79
CA THR A 164 6.63 -0.35 1.05
C THR A 164 5.42 0.56 0.98
N VAL A 165 5.21 1.35 2.03
CA VAL A 165 4.16 2.37 2.10
C VAL A 165 4.74 3.72 1.71
N ARG A 166 3.98 4.52 0.96
CA ARG A 166 4.38 5.85 0.51
C ARG A 166 4.69 6.75 1.71
N GLY A 167 5.78 7.51 1.57
CA GLY A 167 6.07 8.66 2.42
C GLY A 167 6.58 8.29 3.80
N VAL A 168 7.87 7.92 3.88
CA VAL A 168 8.60 7.89 5.15
C VAL A 168 8.53 9.28 5.77
N ARG A 169 7.62 9.48 6.73
CA ARG A 169 7.44 10.74 7.44
C ARG A 169 7.66 10.50 8.91
N SER A 170 8.68 11.16 9.46
CA SER A 170 8.66 11.43 10.89
C SER A 170 7.70 12.59 11.11
N LEU A 171 6.56 12.33 11.73
CA LEU A 171 5.63 13.39 12.08
C LEU A 171 6.08 14.00 13.39
N ARG A 172 6.11 15.33 13.44
CA ARG A 172 6.25 15.99 14.73
C ARG A 172 4.91 15.92 15.46
N PHE A 173 4.94 15.81 16.77
CA PHE A 173 3.70 15.75 17.55
C PHE A 173 2.84 17.02 17.45
N ASP A 174 3.44 18.17 17.14
CA ASP A 174 2.71 19.42 16.89
C ASP A 174 2.05 19.49 15.50
N GLU A 175 2.37 18.56 14.60
CA GLU A 175 1.68 18.43 13.30
C GLU A 175 0.35 17.69 13.45
N PHE A 176 0.27 16.78 14.43
CA PHE A 176 -1.01 16.24 14.85
C PHE A 176 -1.74 17.36 15.60
N LYS A 177 -2.97 17.70 15.20
CA LYS A 177 -3.81 18.71 15.88
C LYS A 177 -4.30 18.19 17.25
N LEU A 178 -3.38 17.78 18.12
CA LEU A 178 -3.67 17.16 19.41
C LEU A 178 -4.08 18.24 20.39
N ALA A 179 -5.38 18.39 20.58
CA ALA A 179 -5.98 19.46 21.37
C ALA A 179 -5.56 19.47 22.85
N GLY A 180 -5.04 18.36 23.38
CA GLY A 180 -4.90 18.14 24.82
C GLY A 180 -3.54 18.42 25.47
N ILE A 181 -2.44 18.60 24.71
CA ILE A 181 -1.12 18.86 25.31
C ILE A 181 -0.70 20.31 25.03
N LYS A 182 -0.83 21.18 26.05
CA LYS A 182 -0.25 22.53 26.03
C LYS A 182 1.29 22.42 26.06
N GLY A 183 1.90 22.46 24.87
CA GLY A 183 3.34 22.51 24.70
C GLY A 183 3.83 21.67 23.52
N LYS A 184 4.84 22.16 22.79
CA LYS A 184 5.48 21.41 21.70
C LYS A 184 6.18 20.18 22.28
N LEU A 185 5.58 19.00 22.10
CA LEU A 185 6.27 17.74 22.33
C LEU A 185 7.48 17.68 21.39
N PRO A 186 8.71 17.63 21.92
CA PRO A 186 9.88 17.78 21.06
C PRO A 186 10.22 16.48 20.32
N PHE A 187 9.42 15.43 20.45
CA PHE A 187 9.73 14.12 19.90
C PHE A 187 9.19 13.95 18.49
N PHE A 188 9.93 13.19 17.68
CA PHE A 188 9.50 12.77 16.36
C PHE A 188 8.91 11.37 16.44
N TRP A 189 7.67 11.25 15.98
CA TRP A 189 6.96 10.00 15.82
C TRP A 189 7.28 9.37 14.48
N ILE A 190 7.40 8.03 14.43
CA ILE A 190 7.66 7.33 13.17
C ILE A 190 6.36 6.66 12.74
N ASN A 191 5.74 7.12 11.65
CA ASN A 191 4.44 6.59 11.21
C ASN A 191 4.56 5.53 10.09
N THR A 192 5.73 5.43 9.47
CA THR A 192 6.02 4.57 8.31
C THR A 192 7.43 4.02 8.41
N VAL A 193 7.65 2.83 7.84
CA VAL A 193 8.98 2.23 7.70
C VAL A 193 9.24 1.89 6.23
N PRO A 194 10.51 1.86 5.78
CA PRO A 194 10.81 1.75 4.34
C PRO A 194 10.40 0.43 3.70
N ALA A 195 10.43 -0.68 4.46
CA ALA A 195 9.96 -1.96 3.98
C ALA A 195 9.64 -2.90 5.15
N VAL A 196 8.64 -3.75 4.95
CA VAL A 196 8.38 -4.93 5.77
C VAL A 196 8.31 -6.16 4.89
N GLY A 197 9.07 -7.18 5.26
CA GLY A 197 9.12 -8.44 4.53
C GLY A 197 8.02 -9.43 4.94
N LEU A 198 7.62 -10.26 3.99
CA LEU A 198 6.63 -11.30 4.13
C LEU A 198 6.99 -12.46 3.20
N SER A 199 6.92 -13.70 3.70
CA SER A 199 7.09 -14.88 2.84
C SER A 199 5.94 -14.96 1.85
N PHE A 200 6.25 -15.21 0.58
CA PHE A 200 5.21 -15.34 -0.46
C PHE A 200 4.32 -16.56 -0.22
N LYS A 201 4.88 -17.67 0.28
CA LYS A 201 4.13 -18.89 0.62
C LYS A 201 3.78 -18.94 2.12
N PRO A 202 2.58 -19.43 2.49
CA PRO A 202 1.51 -19.89 1.60
C PRO A 202 0.78 -18.71 0.91
N GLU A 203 0.57 -18.83 -0.39
CA GLU A 203 0.13 -17.72 -1.25
C GLU A 203 -1.25 -17.16 -0.87
N LEU A 204 -2.19 -18.03 -0.48
CA LEU A 204 -3.51 -17.60 -0.03
C LEU A 204 -3.43 -16.83 1.30
N GLY A 205 -2.60 -17.30 2.24
CA GLY A 205 -2.34 -16.63 3.51
C GLY A 205 -1.75 -15.24 3.29
N THR A 206 -0.75 -15.16 2.42
CA THR A 206 -0.11 -13.89 2.00
C THR A 206 -1.13 -12.94 1.37
N ALA A 207 -1.98 -13.43 0.47
CA ALA A 207 -3.04 -12.62 -0.15
C ALA A 207 -4.06 -12.11 0.89
N ARG A 208 -4.48 -12.95 1.84
CA ARG A 208 -5.39 -12.56 2.95
C ARG A 208 -4.78 -11.47 3.82
N TYR A 209 -3.51 -11.63 4.19
CA TYR A 209 -2.79 -10.62 4.97
C TYR A 209 -2.74 -9.29 4.22
N LEU A 210 -2.33 -9.31 2.95
CA LEU A 210 -2.22 -8.10 2.13
C LEU A 210 -3.59 -7.44 1.91
N ALA A 211 -4.65 -8.21 1.68
CA ALA A 211 -6.00 -7.67 1.51
C ALA A 211 -6.49 -6.96 2.77
N ALA A 212 -6.33 -7.58 3.96
CA ALA A 212 -6.70 -6.96 5.22
C ALA A 212 -5.84 -5.71 5.52
N LEU A 213 -4.53 -5.79 5.28
CA LEU A 213 -3.62 -4.65 5.46
C LEU A 213 -3.98 -3.48 4.54
N PHE A 214 -4.26 -3.75 3.26
CA PHE A 214 -4.60 -2.70 2.29
C PHE A 214 -5.96 -2.08 2.57
N ALA A 215 -6.95 -2.87 2.98
CA ALA A 215 -8.23 -2.35 3.47
C ALA A 215 -8.05 -1.43 4.68
N ALA A 216 -7.16 -1.77 5.62
CA ALA A 216 -6.83 -0.86 6.70
C ALA A 216 -6.14 0.42 6.19
N LEU A 217 -5.12 0.29 5.34
CA LEU A 217 -4.33 1.43 4.84
C LEU A 217 -5.12 2.38 3.94
N ALA A 218 -6.19 1.91 3.28
CA ALA A 218 -7.07 2.72 2.46
C ALA A 218 -7.87 3.76 3.29
N THR A 219 -8.07 3.49 4.58
CA THR A 219 -8.73 4.40 5.51
C THR A 219 -7.69 5.23 6.24
N PRO A 220 -7.55 6.55 5.98
CA PRO A 220 -6.63 7.39 6.75
C PRO A 220 -7.05 7.45 8.22
N ILE A 221 -6.12 7.75 9.13
CA ILE A 221 -6.49 7.95 10.55
C ILE A 221 -7.12 9.34 10.71
N GLU A 222 -6.53 10.34 10.07
CA GLU A 222 -7.00 11.73 10.13
C GLU A 222 -8.23 11.94 9.24
N GLY A 223 -9.26 12.55 9.81
CA GLY A 223 -10.50 12.90 9.08
C GLY A 223 -11.48 11.75 8.87
N SER A 224 -11.13 10.53 9.28
CA SER A 224 -12.06 9.40 9.21
C SER A 224 -13.09 9.43 10.34
N SER A 225 -14.28 8.95 10.01
CA SER A 225 -15.38 8.73 10.96
C SER A 225 -15.06 7.58 11.93
N LEU A 226 -15.75 7.54 13.07
CA LEU A 226 -15.61 6.45 14.06
C LEU A 226 -15.86 5.06 13.44
N LYS A 227 -16.83 4.97 12.51
CA LYS A 227 -17.15 3.71 11.82
C LYS A 227 -15.98 3.24 10.94
N GLU A 228 -15.34 4.17 10.24
CA GLU A 228 -14.18 3.87 9.39
C GLU A 228 -12.96 3.47 10.23
N LEU A 229 -12.72 4.16 11.35
CA LEU A 229 -11.64 3.81 12.29
C LEU A 229 -11.84 2.43 12.91
N ALA A 230 -13.07 2.08 13.28
CA ALA A 230 -13.41 0.74 13.78
C ALA A 230 -13.19 -0.34 12.72
N LEU A 231 -13.55 -0.09 11.46
CA LEU A 231 -13.29 -1.00 10.35
C LEU A 231 -11.78 -1.16 10.08
N ARG A 232 -11.03 -0.06 10.12
CA ARG A 232 -9.57 -0.07 10.01
C ARG A 232 -8.94 -0.90 11.12
N GLU A 233 -9.37 -0.72 12.36
CA GLU A 233 -8.92 -1.49 13.52
C GLU A 233 -9.22 -2.99 13.34
N GLN A 234 -10.43 -3.33 12.91
CA GLN A 234 -10.82 -4.72 12.63
C GLN A 234 -9.89 -5.35 11.58
N ASN A 235 -9.60 -4.63 10.50
CA ASN A 235 -8.73 -5.09 9.43
C ASN A 235 -7.27 -5.26 9.89
N LEU A 236 -6.74 -4.34 10.71
CA LEU A 236 -5.41 -4.48 11.31
C LEU A 236 -5.33 -5.67 12.28
N LYS A 237 -6.37 -5.88 13.09
CA LYS A 237 -6.49 -7.05 13.97
C LYS A 237 -6.55 -8.36 13.17
N ALA A 238 -7.30 -8.39 12.07
CA ALA A 238 -7.35 -9.53 11.17
C ALA A 238 -5.96 -9.83 10.55
N ALA A 239 -5.27 -8.80 10.04
CA ALA A 239 -3.91 -8.97 9.50
C ALA A 239 -2.92 -9.49 10.56
N ALA A 240 -3.00 -8.99 11.80
CA ALA A 240 -2.12 -9.42 12.90
C ALA A 240 -2.43 -10.82 13.44
N SER A 241 -3.68 -11.29 13.32
CA SER A 241 -4.15 -12.56 13.87
C SER A 241 -3.91 -13.75 12.93
N LEU A 242 -3.67 -13.51 11.64
CA LEU A 242 -3.37 -14.56 10.68
C LEU A 242 -2.14 -15.37 11.12
N ARG A 243 -2.31 -16.69 11.16
CA ARG A 243 -1.28 -17.67 11.50
C ARG A 243 -1.13 -18.62 10.33
N GLU A 244 -0.08 -18.41 9.57
CA GLU A 244 0.27 -19.23 8.41
C GLU A 244 1.72 -19.71 8.58
N THR A 245 2.14 -20.64 7.74
CA THR A 245 3.49 -21.25 7.76
C THR A 245 4.56 -20.35 7.14
N TRP A 246 4.54 -19.05 7.46
CA TRP A 246 5.55 -18.11 7.04
C TRP A 246 6.87 -18.32 7.80
N THR A 247 7.99 -18.00 7.14
CA THR A 247 9.33 -18.11 7.72
C THR A 247 9.70 -16.97 8.68
N SER A 248 8.90 -15.90 8.70
CA SER A 248 9.05 -14.74 9.59
C SER A 248 7.68 -14.25 10.02
N PHE A 249 7.61 -13.59 11.17
CA PHE A 249 6.38 -13.01 11.74
C PHE A 249 6.37 -11.47 11.74
N GLU A 250 7.36 -10.83 11.12
CA GLU A 250 7.53 -9.37 11.11
C GLU A 250 6.27 -8.62 10.65
N HIS A 251 5.61 -9.13 9.61
CA HIS A 251 4.37 -8.58 9.06
C HIS A 251 3.22 -8.53 10.09
N ARG A 252 3.16 -9.48 11.04
CA ARG A 252 2.19 -9.43 12.15
C ARG A 252 2.55 -8.31 13.12
N GLY A 253 3.84 -8.17 13.38
CA GLY A 253 4.39 -7.03 14.13
C GLY A 253 4.03 -5.70 13.46
N TYR A 254 4.07 -5.63 12.13
CA TYR A 254 3.72 -4.43 11.37
C TYR A 254 2.27 -4.01 11.53
N ALA A 255 1.32 -4.94 11.38
CA ALA A 255 -0.09 -4.66 11.60
C ALA A 255 -0.37 -4.18 13.04
N LEU A 256 0.27 -4.80 14.04
CA LEU A 256 0.15 -4.38 15.45
C LEU A 256 0.80 -3.02 15.72
N TRP A 257 1.90 -2.70 15.06
CA TRP A 257 2.53 -1.40 15.18
C TRP A 257 1.69 -0.29 14.54
N LEU A 258 1.09 -0.54 13.38
CA LEU A 258 0.12 0.37 12.76
C LEU A 258 -1.11 0.58 13.65
N LEU A 259 -1.59 -0.49 14.31
CA LEU A 259 -2.69 -0.41 15.26
C LEU A 259 -2.30 0.41 16.50
N GLY A 260 -1.08 0.23 17.00
CA GLY A 260 -0.53 1.06 18.06
C GLY A 260 -0.47 2.54 17.67
N ASN A 261 -0.08 2.83 16.42
CA ASN A 261 -0.04 4.20 15.90
C ASN A 261 -1.46 4.81 15.89
N GLN A 262 -2.45 4.07 15.42
CA GLN A 262 -3.85 4.49 15.41
C GLN A 262 -4.35 4.82 16.83
N TYR A 263 -4.20 3.90 17.79
CA TYR A 263 -4.67 4.13 19.16
C TYR A 263 -4.04 5.35 19.83
N VAL A 264 -2.76 5.62 19.57
CA VAL A 264 -2.10 6.81 20.11
C VAL A 264 -2.66 8.08 19.47
N VAL A 265 -2.86 8.10 18.15
CA VAL A 265 -3.45 9.26 17.47
C VAL A 265 -4.88 9.52 17.97
N GLU A 266 -5.71 8.48 18.06
CA GLU A 266 -7.09 8.57 18.57
C GLU A 266 -7.14 9.09 20.01
N ALA A 267 -6.30 8.53 20.89
CA ALA A 267 -6.20 8.97 22.29
C ALA A 267 -5.93 10.48 22.41
N PHE A 268 -5.11 11.05 21.52
CA PHE A 268 -4.78 12.48 21.55
C PHE A 268 -5.68 13.36 20.68
N SER A 269 -6.54 12.76 19.85
CA SER A 269 -7.55 13.49 19.09
C SER A 269 -8.73 13.92 19.97
N GLN A 270 -8.88 13.29 21.13
CA GLN A 270 -9.85 13.67 22.16
C GLN A 270 -9.33 14.81 23.06
N ASN A 271 -10.25 15.60 23.59
CA ASN A 271 -9.96 16.66 24.57
C ASN A 271 -10.87 16.49 25.80
N PRO A 272 -10.34 16.01 26.94
CA PRO A 272 -8.94 15.67 27.21
C PRO A 272 -8.48 14.37 26.53
N PRO A 273 -7.16 14.11 26.45
CA PRO A 273 -6.64 12.86 25.90
C PRO A 273 -7.06 11.62 26.69
N GLU A 274 -7.40 10.55 25.99
CA GLU A 274 -7.87 9.29 26.59
C GLU A 274 -6.71 8.37 27.00
N ILE A 275 -6.51 8.14 28.30
CA ILE A 275 -5.39 7.32 28.82
C ILE A 275 -5.54 5.84 28.40
N SER A 276 -6.76 5.31 28.35
CA SER A 276 -7.08 3.95 27.89
C SER A 276 -6.62 3.70 26.45
N GLY A 277 -6.86 4.64 25.54
CA GLY A 277 -6.36 4.55 24.16
C GLY A 277 -4.83 4.47 24.11
N LEU A 278 -4.14 5.26 24.94
CA LEU A 278 -2.68 5.20 25.05
C LEU A 278 -2.19 3.84 25.58
N ASP A 279 -2.92 3.21 26.51
CA ASP A 279 -2.62 1.86 27.00
C ASP A 279 -2.81 0.77 25.95
N CYS A 280 -3.86 0.89 25.13
CA CYS A 280 -4.05 0.04 23.94
C CYS A 280 -2.87 0.19 22.96
N GLY A 281 -2.40 1.42 22.75
CA GLY A 281 -1.21 1.72 21.94
C GLY A 281 0.06 1.06 22.47
N ILE A 282 0.37 1.26 23.76
CA ILE A 282 1.52 0.65 24.45
C ILE A 282 1.48 -0.88 24.33
N ASN A 283 0.34 -1.50 24.63
CA ASN A 283 0.19 -2.95 24.54
C ASN A 283 0.41 -3.46 23.11
N SER A 284 -0.09 -2.72 22.12
CA SER A 284 0.09 -3.06 20.70
C SER A 284 1.57 -3.02 20.29
N TYR A 285 2.34 -2.03 20.72
CA TYR A 285 3.79 -1.99 20.47
C TYR A 285 4.56 -3.09 21.19
N ILE A 286 4.19 -3.41 22.43
CA ILE A 286 4.80 -4.52 23.17
C ILE A 286 4.57 -5.83 22.41
N LYS A 287 3.34 -6.08 21.94
CA LYS A 287 3.02 -7.25 21.13
C LYS A 287 3.74 -7.23 19.79
N ALA A 288 3.82 -6.08 19.12
CA ALA A 288 4.54 -5.93 17.86
C ALA A 288 6.02 -6.33 18.00
N GLY A 289 6.68 -5.84 19.06
CA GLY A 289 8.08 -6.15 19.35
C GLY A 289 8.36 -7.63 19.68
N LYS A 290 7.35 -8.45 19.96
CA LYS A 290 7.51 -9.91 20.15
C LYS A 290 7.68 -10.67 18.84
N TYR A 291 7.24 -10.10 17.72
CA TYR A 291 7.29 -10.74 16.40
C TYR A 291 8.49 -10.32 15.56
N LEU A 292 9.39 -9.51 16.13
CA LEU A 292 10.50 -8.91 15.40
C LEU A 292 11.77 -8.97 16.23
N ARG A 293 12.81 -9.59 15.69
CA ARG A 293 14.17 -9.49 16.23
C ARG A 293 14.86 -8.28 15.60
N VAL A 294 15.80 -7.67 16.32
CA VAL A 294 16.54 -6.50 15.81
C VAL A 294 17.37 -6.83 14.57
N GLN A 295 17.83 -8.08 14.43
CA GLN A 295 18.62 -8.54 13.28
C GLN A 295 17.79 -8.69 12.00
N ASP A 296 16.51 -9.01 12.12
CA ASP A 296 15.65 -9.27 10.97
C ASP A 296 15.28 -7.96 10.25
N ASN A 297 14.92 -6.93 11.02
CA ASN A 297 14.61 -5.60 10.48
C ASN A 297 14.93 -4.51 11.53
N PRO A 298 16.20 -4.06 11.61
CA PRO A 298 16.64 -3.10 12.64
C PRO A 298 15.93 -1.75 12.55
N GLU A 299 15.58 -1.31 11.33
CA GLU A 299 14.82 -0.08 11.12
C GLU A 299 13.41 -0.19 11.72
N PHE A 300 12.69 -1.27 11.41
CA PHE A 300 11.35 -1.47 11.94
C PHE A 300 11.37 -1.70 13.46
N TYR A 301 12.38 -2.40 13.97
CA TYR A 301 12.56 -2.59 15.42
C TYR A 301 12.74 -1.24 16.12
N ALA A 302 13.59 -0.38 15.56
CA ALA A 302 13.79 0.97 16.09
C ALA A 302 12.50 1.80 16.07
N ALA A 303 11.69 1.69 15.01
CA ALA A 303 10.41 2.39 14.92
C ALA A 303 9.43 1.96 16.04
N ILE A 304 9.30 0.66 16.30
CA ILE A 304 8.47 0.14 17.40
C ILE A 304 8.96 0.69 18.74
N LYS A 305 10.27 0.59 19.01
CA LYS A 305 10.86 1.01 20.28
C LYS A 305 10.81 2.53 20.49
N ASN A 306 11.00 3.32 19.44
CA ASN A 306 10.86 4.77 19.48
C ASN A 306 9.41 5.17 19.84
N ASN A 307 8.42 4.61 19.15
CA ASN A 307 7.02 4.96 19.40
C ASN A 307 6.56 4.50 20.78
N LEU A 308 6.97 3.31 21.22
CA LEU A 308 6.73 2.82 22.57
C LEU A 308 7.34 3.74 23.64
N ALA A 309 8.57 4.21 23.43
CA ALA A 309 9.23 5.14 24.33
C ALA A 309 8.46 6.47 24.46
N ILE A 310 7.98 7.00 23.33
CA ILE A 310 7.17 8.20 23.31
C ILE A 310 5.85 7.96 24.04
N SER A 311 5.16 6.85 23.80
CA SER A 311 3.91 6.52 24.50
C SER A 311 4.10 6.43 26.03
N TYR A 312 5.20 5.83 26.51
CA TYR A 312 5.52 5.84 27.94
C TYR A 312 5.77 7.24 28.48
N TYR A 313 6.49 8.09 27.75
CA TYR A 313 6.70 9.48 28.13
C TYR A 313 5.36 10.23 28.22
N LEU A 314 4.50 10.09 27.22
CA LEU A 314 3.19 10.73 27.17
C LEU A 314 2.32 10.29 28.34
N LYS A 315 2.25 8.99 28.60
CA LYS A 315 1.52 8.45 29.75
C LYS A 315 2.10 8.97 31.07
N SER A 316 3.42 9.09 31.18
CA SER A 316 4.08 9.68 32.36
C SER A 316 3.67 11.12 32.61
N VAL A 317 3.49 11.91 31.55
CA VAL A 317 3.08 13.32 31.66
C VAL A 317 1.62 13.41 32.10
N LEU A 318 0.74 12.60 31.51
CA LEU A 318 -0.69 12.60 31.83
C LEU A 318 -1.00 12.07 33.24
N THR A 319 -0.24 11.08 33.72
CA THR A 319 -0.50 10.39 34.99
C THR A 319 0.46 10.78 36.12
N SER A 320 1.46 11.62 35.84
CA SER A 320 2.56 11.95 36.76
C SER A 320 3.37 10.75 37.29
N GLN A 321 3.31 9.58 36.64
CA GLN A 321 4.04 8.37 37.05
C GLN A 321 5.51 8.40 36.60
N LYS A 322 6.42 8.82 37.50
CA LYS A 322 7.87 8.94 37.21
C LYS A 322 8.54 7.66 36.69
N GLY A 323 8.05 6.48 37.09
CA GLY A 323 8.58 5.18 36.65
C GLY A 323 8.53 4.98 35.13
N LEU A 324 7.53 5.56 34.46
CA LEU A 324 7.37 5.47 33.01
C LEU A 324 8.46 6.22 32.24
N LEU A 325 9.07 7.26 32.83
CA LEU A 325 10.22 7.96 32.20
C LEU A 325 11.46 7.07 32.10
N LYS A 326 11.64 6.14 33.04
CA LYS A 326 12.73 5.15 32.98
C LYS A 326 12.51 4.22 31.78
N LEU A 327 11.30 3.68 31.63
CA LEU A 327 10.93 2.83 30.49
C LEU A 327 11.04 3.56 29.15
N ALA A 328 10.64 4.84 29.10
CA ALA A 328 10.81 5.68 27.91
C ALA A 328 12.30 5.79 27.52
N ARG A 329 13.18 6.10 28.48
CA ARG A 329 14.62 6.19 28.25
C ARG A 329 15.22 4.87 27.75
N GLU A 330 14.86 3.76 28.37
CA GLU A 330 15.35 2.43 28.00
C GLU A 330 14.94 2.07 26.57
N ASN A 331 13.68 2.31 26.19
CA ASN A 331 13.21 2.01 24.84
C ASN A 331 13.82 2.94 23.78
N PHE A 332 14.04 4.23 24.07
CA PHE A 332 14.80 5.10 23.16
C PHE A 332 16.25 4.62 22.97
N LEU A 333 16.89 4.13 24.03
CA LEU A 333 18.25 3.59 23.95
C LEU A 333 18.28 2.32 23.09
N LEU A 334 17.33 1.40 23.28
CA LEU A 334 17.20 0.19 22.45
C LEU A 334 16.97 0.55 20.97
N ALA A 335 16.08 1.52 20.70
CA ALA A 335 15.83 2.00 19.34
C ALA A 335 17.07 2.61 18.69
N ALA A 336 17.84 3.43 19.42
CA ALA A 336 19.07 4.04 18.93
C ALA A 336 20.16 2.98 18.63
N ARG A 337 20.28 1.96 19.49
CA ARG A 337 21.27 0.87 19.33
C ARG A 337 20.97 -0.05 18.14
N ALA A 338 19.73 -0.12 17.68
CA ALA A 338 19.39 -0.91 16.49
C ALA A 338 20.16 -0.44 15.24
N GLY A 339 20.59 0.83 15.18
CA GLY A 339 21.44 1.34 14.10
C GLY A 339 22.87 0.81 14.10
N TRP A 340 23.28 0.01 15.09
CA TRP A 340 24.58 -0.68 15.12
C TRP A 340 24.53 -2.07 14.47
N VAL A 341 23.34 -2.57 14.15
CA VAL A 341 23.14 -3.85 13.49
C VAL A 341 23.19 -3.66 11.98
N THR A 342 23.75 -4.61 11.23
CA THR A 342 23.79 -4.58 9.77
C THR A 342 22.37 -4.58 9.19
N ASN A 343 22.07 -3.66 8.27
CA ASN A 343 20.76 -3.63 7.59
C ASN A 343 20.69 -4.69 6.48
N PRO A 344 19.84 -5.73 6.58
CA PRO A 344 19.69 -6.70 5.49
C PRO A 344 19.16 -6.07 4.19
N TYR A 345 18.46 -4.95 4.29
CA TYR A 345 17.86 -4.25 3.15
C TYR A 345 18.76 -3.18 2.52
N LYS A 346 19.98 -2.97 3.04
CA LYS A 346 20.99 -2.04 2.49
C LYS A 346 20.53 -0.57 2.31
N PHE A 347 19.53 -0.11 3.07
CA PHE A 347 19.13 1.31 3.08
C PHE A 347 19.66 2.03 4.33
N LYS A 348 19.69 3.37 4.28
CA LYS A 348 20.13 4.21 5.40
C LYS A 348 19.13 4.14 6.56
N PHE A 349 19.63 3.86 7.77
CA PHE A 349 18.83 3.89 8.98
C PHE A 349 18.29 5.29 9.30
N VAL A 350 16.97 5.45 9.39
CA VAL A 350 16.32 6.71 9.75
C VAL A 350 15.74 6.62 11.16
N ALA A 351 15.02 5.54 11.47
CA ALA A 351 14.39 5.31 12.76
C ALA A 351 15.38 5.30 13.94
N PRO A 352 16.55 4.61 13.90
CA PRO A 352 17.56 4.70 14.96
C PRO A 352 18.10 6.12 15.18
N GLN A 353 18.27 6.89 14.10
CA GLN A 353 18.78 8.27 14.18
C GLN A 353 17.77 9.19 14.86
N ILE A 354 16.49 9.06 14.48
CA ILE A 354 15.37 9.75 15.13
C ILE A 354 15.33 9.43 16.62
N ALA A 355 15.42 8.14 16.98
CA ALA A 355 15.41 7.70 18.37
C ALA A 355 16.58 8.25 19.18
N ALA A 356 17.79 8.30 18.62
CA ALA A 356 18.95 8.91 19.27
C ALA A 356 18.73 10.41 19.52
N GLY A 357 18.12 11.12 18.57
CA GLY A 357 17.71 12.51 18.73
C GLY A 357 16.67 12.70 19.85
N ASN A 358 15.64 11.85 19.87
CA ASN A 358 14.62 11.85 20.92
C ASN A 358 15.20 11.55 22.31
N LEU A 359 16.15 10.61 22.42
CA LEU A 359 16.86 10.30 23.66
C LEU A 359 17.60 11.54 24.21
N LYS A 360 18.35 12.24 23.36
CA LYS A 360 19.07 13.47 23.74
C LYS A 360 18.10 14.54 24.27
N LYS A 361 16.94 14.70 23.62
CA LYS A 361 15.88 15.63 24.03
C LYS A 361 15.31 15.26 25.41
N LEU A 362 15.00 13.99 25.64
CA LEU A 362 14.51 13.51 26.94
C LEU A 362 15.50 13.81 28.07
N MET A 363 16.80 13.58 27.84
CA MET A 363 17.85 13.85 28.83
C MET A 363 17.98 15.35 29.16
N ARG A 364 17.80 16.23 28.16
CA ARG A 364 17.79 17.69 28.38
C ARG A 364 16.61 18.13 29.23
N ILE A 365 15.41 17.61 28.96
CA ILE A 365 14.20 17.90 29.76
C ILE A 365 14.44 17.52 31.22
N LYS A 366 14.99 16.32 31.47
CA LYS A 366 15.31 15.86 32.84
C LYS A 366 16.31 16.77 33.54
N LYS A 367 17.37 17.22 32.83
CA LYS A 367 18.37 18.15 33.37
C LYS A 367 17.75 19.51 33.69
N LYS A 368 16.87 20.04 32.83
CA LYS A 368 16.17 21.32 33.04
C LYS A 368 15.30 21.27 34.29
N LYS A 369 14.41 20.27 34.40
CA LYS A 369 13.56 20.09 35.59
C LYS A 369 14.37 19.94 36.88
N ARG A 370 15.50 19.23 36.86
CA ARG A 370 16.39 19.13 38.03
C ARG A 370 16.97 20.49 38.45
N LYS A 371 17.26 21.38 37.50
CA LYS A 371 17.74 22.73 37.81
C LYS A 371 16.64 23.62 38.37
N GLU A 372 15.44 23.55 37.79
CA GLU A 372 14.25 24.28 38.26
C GLU A 372 13.95 23.89 39.73
N ASN A 373 13.90 22.59 40.03
CA ASN A 373 13.70 22.08 41.40
C ASN A 373 14.84 22.35 42.40
N LEU A 374 16.00 22.88 41.96
CA LEU A 374 17.10 23.27 42.85
C LEU A 374 17.13 24.78 43.10
N ALA A 375 16.37 25.54 42.32
CA ALA A 375 16.24 26.99 42.45
C ALA A 375 15.01 27.39 43.27
N GLU A 376 14.03 26.49 43.38
CA GLU A 376 12.97 26.49 44.40
C GLU A 376 13.53 25.93 45.72
#